data_AF-F3CA00-F1
#
_entry.id   AF-F3CA00-F1
#
_cell.length_a   1.000
_cell.length_b   1.000
_cell.length_c   1.000
_cell.angle_alpha   90.00
_cell.angle_beta   90.00
_cell.angle_gamma   90.00
#
_symmetry.space_group_name_H-M   'P 1'
#
loop_
_entity.id
_entity.type
_entity.pdbx_description
1 polymer ?
#
loop_
_entity_poly.entity_id
_entity_poly.type
_entity_poly.pdbx_seq_one_letter_code
_entity_poly.pdbx_strand_id
1 'polypeptide(L)' 'MELPAADDKFLKALAVALVDHSNGTLKDIAQAAGVSKATLNRFCGTRANLVELLLNHASDLMNQMVADADLQHAP' A
#
# COMPACT_ATOMS: atom_id res chain seq x y z
N MET A 1 3.79 -10.34 -8.27
CA MET A 1 4.85 -9.56 -8.94
C MET A 1 5.73 -9.00 -7.82
N GLU A 2 7.02 -9.31 -7.78
CA GLU A 2 7.90 -8.74 -6.75
C GLU A 2 8.06 -7.25 -7.01
N LEU A 3 7.51 -6.42 -6.13
CA LEU A 3 7.77 -4.99 -6.12
C LEU A 3 9.21 -4.76 -5.61
N PRO A 4 9.98 -3.86 -6.24
CA PRO A 4 11.27 -3.43 -5.69
C PRO A 4 11.13 -3.11 -4.19
N ALA A 5 12.11 -3.48 -3.36
CA ALA A 5 12.02 -3.29 -1.90
C ALA A 5 11.76 -1.82 -1.48
N ALA A 6 12.19 -0.87 -2.31
CA ALA A 6 11.87 0.56 -2.14
C ALA A 6 10.38 0.86 -2.34
N ASP A 7 9.73 0.18 -3.28
CA ASP A 7 8.30 0.33 -3.57
C ASP A 7 7.46 -0.34 -2.48
N ASP A 8 7.85 -1.50 -1.95
CA ASP A 8 7.14 -2.15 -0.83
C ASP A 8 7.13 -1.28 0.46
N LYS A 9 8.28 -0.72 0.84
CA LYS A 9 8.35 0.22 1.97
C LYS A 9 7.48 1.45 1.74
N PHE A 10 7.46 1.96 0.51
CA PHE A 10 6.63 3.11 0.16
C PHE A 10 5.14 2.78 0.24
N LEU A 11 4.70 1.61 -0.24
CA LEU A 11 3.33 1.14 -0.13
C LEU A 11 2.88 0.97 1.32
N LYS A 12 3.74 0.41 2.18
CA LYS A 12 3.45 0.31 3.62
C LYS A 12 3.29 1.68 4.29
N ALA A 13 4.15 2.65 3.95
CA ALA A 13 4.02 4.01 4.46
C ALA A 13 2.71 4.68 3.98
N LEU A 14 2.32 4.47 2.73
CA LEU A 14 1.07 4.97 2.17
C LEU A 14 -0.16 4.31 2.82
N ALA A 15 -0.09 3.02 3.16
CA ALA A 15 -1.17 2.32 3.86
C ALA A 15 -1.42 2.93 5.24
N VAL A 16 -0.36 3.17 6.02
CA VAL A 16 -0.46 3.83 7.33
C VAL A 16 -1.02 5.24 7.18
N ALA A 17 -0.46 6.04 6.27
CA ALA A 17 -0.91 7.40 6.00
C ALA A 17 -2.39 7.48 5.58
N LEU A 18 -2.87 6.50 4.79
CA LEU A 18 -4.26 6.43 4.36
C LEU A 18 -5.22 6.16 5.53
N VAL A 19 -4.82 5.33 6.48
CA VAL A 19 -5.64 5.03 7.67
C VAL A 19 -5.65 6.23 8.62
N ASP A 20 -4.50 6.81 8.91
CA ASP A 20 -4.36 8.00 9.77
C ASP A 20 -5.13 9.20 9.20
N HIS A 21 -5.16 9.34 7.87
CA HIS A 21 -5.87 10.39 7.15
C HIS A 21 -7.03 9.83 6.31
N SER A 22 -7.86 8.99 6.91
CA SER A 22 -8.98 8.32 6.22
C SER A 22 -9.94 9.27 5.50
N ASN A 23 -10.26 10.42 6.10
CA ASN A 23 -11.07 11.49 5.48
C ASN A 23 -10.23 12.63 4.89
N GLY A 24 -8.91 12.47 4.86
CA GLY A 24 -7.96 13.47 4.38
C GLY A 24 -7.85 13.52 2.85
N THR A 25 -7.27 14.60 2.36
CA THR A 25 -6.98 14.78 0.94
C THR A 25 -5.76 13.97 0.52
N LEU A 26 -5.57 13.81 -0.80
CA LEU A 26 -4.36 13.19 -1.34
C LEU A 26 -3.07 13.93 -0.92
N LYS A 27 -3.17 15.23 -0.60
CA LYS A 27 -2.04 16.01 -0.08
C LYS A 27 -1.69 15.59 1.35
N ASP A 28 -2.69 15.38 2.20
CA ASP A 28 -2.49 15.00 3.60
C ASP A 28 -1.83 13.62 3.69
N ILE A 29 -2.31 12.69 2.87
CA ILE A 29 -1.73 11.34 2.74
C ILE A 29 -0.27 11.42 2.25
N ALA A 30 0.01 12.23 1.23
CA ALA A 30 1.38 12.39 0.72
C ALA A 30 2.33 12.92 1.80
N GLN A 31 1.89 13.93 2.55
CA GLN A 31 2.68 14.55 3.60
C GLN A 31 2.97 13.56 4.75
N ALA A 32 1.97 12.78 5.16
CA ALA A 32 2.14 11.73 6.18
C ALA A 32 3.06 10.59 5.72
N ALA A 33 3.03 10.25 4.42
CA ALA A 33 3.93 9.27 3.83
C ALA A 33 5.34 9.83 3.52
N GLY A 34 5.61 11.11 3.83
CA GLY A 34 6.91 11.74 3.65
C GLY A 34 7.26 12.08 2.20
N VAL A 35 6.26 12.21 1.32
CA VAL A 35 6.46 12.52 -0.11
C VAL A 35 5.70 13.78 -0.53
N SER A 36 6.07 14.34 -1.69
CA SER A 36 5.33 15.45 -2.25
C SER A 36 3.99 14.99 -2.84
N LYS A 37 2.99 15.90 -2.87
CA LYS A 37 1.72 15.67 -3.59
C LYS A 37 1.96 15.28 -5.05
N ALA A 38 2.93 15.90 -5.72
CA ALA A 38 3.25 15.62 -7.12
C ALA A 38 3.81 14.20 -7.30
N THR A 39 4.65 13.75 -6.37
CA THR A 39 5.17 12.37 -6.33
C THR A 39 4.03 11.37 -6.20
N LEU A 40 3.16 11.55 -5.20
CA LEU A 40 2.02 10.64 -5.00
C LEU A 40 1.04 10.69 -6.18
N ASN A 41 0.80 11.87 -6.76
CA ASN A 41 -0.07 12.00 -7.92
C ASN A 41 0.52 11.29 -9.16
N ARG A 42 1.83 11.35 -9.40
CA ARG A 42 2.45 10.57 -10.49
C ARG A 42 2.38 9.06 -10.24
N PHE A 43 2.36 8.65 -8.97
CA PHE A 43 2.32 7.24 -8.58
C PHE A 43 0.93 6.62 -8.75
N CYS A 44 -0.13 7.26 -8.25
CA CYS A 44 -1.49 6.70 -8.28
C CYS A 44 -2.51 7.55 -9.04
N GLY A 45 -2.23 8.82 -9.34
CA GLY A 45 -3.16 9.76 -9.99
C GLY A 45 -4.25 10.27 -9.06
N THR A 46 -5.07 9.37 -8.52
CA THR A 46 -6.23 9.68 -7.67
C THR A 46 -6.18 8.94 -6.34
N ARG A 47 -6.99 9.39 -5.37
CA ARG A 47 -7.17 8.68 -4.09
C ARG A 47 -7.82 7.31 -4.29
N ALA A 48 -8.76 7.17 -5.23
CA ALA A 48 -9.41 5.89 -5.52
C ALA A 48 -8.40 4.86 -6.01
N ASN A 49 -7.54 5.25 -6.96
CA ASN A 49 -6.47 4.39 -7.46
C ASN A 49 -5.46 4.02 -6.36
N LEU A 50 -5.17 4.93 -5.42
CA LEU A 50 -4.32 4.60 -4.27
C LEU A 50 -4.94 3.49 -3.41
N VAL A 51 -6.24 3.59 -3.12
CA VAL A 51 -6.97 2.58 -2.33
C VAL A 51 -6.94 1.23 -3.04
N GLU A 52 -7.25 1.21 -4.34
CA GLU A 52 -7.23 -0.01 -5.16
C GLU A 52 -5.84 -0.65 -5.19
N LEU A 53 -4.79 0.17 -5.38
CA LEU A 53 -3.42 -0.30 -5.40
C LEU A 53 -3.01 -0.94 -4.06
N LEU A 54 -3.33 -0.28 -2.94
CA LEU A 54 -3.04 -0.81 -1.61
C LEU A 54 -3.84 -2.08 -1.29
N LEU A 55 -5.10 -2.15 -1.75
CA LEU A 55 -5.95 -3.34 -1.59
C LEU A 55 -5.39 -4.54 -2.36
N ASN A 56 -4.97 -4.33 -3.60
CA ASN A 56 -4.35 -5.38 -4.43
C ASN A 56 -3.05 -5.87 -3.79
N HIS A 57 -2.18 -4.95 -3.36
CA HIS A 57 -0.94 -5.30 -2.70
C HIS A 57 -1.15 -6.07 -1.38
N ALA A 58 -2.12 -5.65 -0.55
CA ALA A 58 -2.47 -6.37 0.67
C ALA A 58 -3.04 -7.76 0.38
N SER A 59 -3.84 -7.90 -0.67
CA SER A 59 -4.40 -9.20 -1.08
C SER A 59 -3.32 -10.17 -1.53
N ASP A 60 -2.37 -9.69 -2.34
CA ASP A 60 -1.21 -10.48 -2.78
C ASP A 60 -0.36 -10.93 -1.58
N LEU A 61 -0.09 -10.03 -0.63
CA LEU A 61 0.64 -10.35 0.60
C LEU A 61 -0.10 -11.37 1.47
N MET A 62 -1.42 -11.24 1.65
CA MET A 62 -2.21 -12.20 2.41
C MET A 62 -2.21 -13.58 1.76
N ASN A 63 -2.36 -13.65 0.44
CA ASN A 63 -2.30 -14.91 -0.31
C ASN A 63 -0.92 -15.57 -0.16
N GLN A 64 0.15 -14.77 -0.25
CA GLN A 64 1.51 -15.28 -0.05
C GLN A 64 1.70 -15.80 1.38
N MET A 65 1.25 -15.06 2.40
CA MET A 65 1.35 -15.50 3.80
C MET A 65 0.58 -16.80 4.06
N VAL A 66 -0.60 -16.96 3.46
CA VAL A 66 -1.39 -18.21 3.57
C VAL A 66 -0.67 -19.38 2.91
N ALA A 67 -0.05 -19.16 1.74
CA ALA A 67 0.75 -20.17 1.06
C ALA A 67 2.01 -20.55 1.85
N ASP A 68 2.73 -19.55 2.37
CA ASP A 68 3.97 -19.73 3.13
C ASP A 68 3.71 -20.41 4.49
N ALA A 69 2.54 -20.18 5.09
CA ALA A 69 2.14 -20.84 6.33
C ALA A 69 1.84 -22.34 6.15
N ASP A 70 1.75 -22.81 4.89
CA ASP A 70 1.51 -24.20 4.50
C ASP A 70 0.42 -24.88 5.35
N LEU A 71 -0.69 -24.16 5.56
CA LEU A 71 -1.76 -24.56 6.47
C LEU A 71 -2.39 -25.91 6.11
N GLN A 72 -2.20 -26.37 4.86
CA GLN A 72 -2.68 -27.66 4.37
C GLN A 72 -1.82 -28.84 4.85
N HIS A 73 -0.55 -28.61 5.20
CA HIS A 73 0.38 -29.62 5.71
C HIS A 73 0.82 -29.32 7.14
N ALA A 74 0.19 -28.36 7.82
CA ALA A 74 0.38 -28.11 9.24
C ALA A 74 -0.04 -29.36 10.06
N PRO A 75 0.77 -29.79 11.05
CA PRO A 75 0.53 -30.99 11.85
C PRO A 75 -0.73 -30.91 12.73
#